data_AF-A0A6J8DEV4-F1
#
_entry.id   AF-A0A6J8DEV4-F1
#
_cell.length_a   1.000
_cell.length_b   1.000
_cell.length_c   1.000
_cell.angle_alpha   90.00
_cell.angle_beta   90.00
_cell.angle_gamma   90.00
#
_symmetry.space_group_name_H-M   'P 1'
#
loop_
_entity.id
_entity.type
_entity.pdbx_description
1 polymer ?
#
loop_
_entity_poly.entity_id
_entity_poly.type
_entity_poly.pdbx_seq_one_letter_code
_entity_poly.pdbx_strand_id
1 'polypeptide(L)'
;MELKLKALNNKVIANKIPSKQSIKTVANKYEANKFTMCEVSKGEDPKLQCIQRKCQTCGVKQLENHFHELGVIANTDETVNWYQWETKKITEPKVSTRKVLASKSTYVKDLLQNLTEDMTEFSMHLFLANWQYRQFSNLKEKLPENVIVCIMDFAENFSTRYQDECQSAHWCYDQITIHPIVCYYSDALGKNSYTRSYHCFKNCVNFLRTKNLSLKQCIQFTNGCSSQYKSKVPFFDISSYAEELDGIKVQRHFFGSGHGKGPADGCSGVVKSAITRGIIAGNVLSCAEDIFSFLTSDLTKDGDTFKRTFLLIDKKDVPRSRPLRSEAVTVPGTRQFNCVKAVAQGLIKTRRVSCTCVVSLDIEQGTCINNTYADEWVEHTLTNDLRKLNQKSKSKKEKIVETHKEPQIEETHEEWQIIDTHQEPARNIEPIIGISVDNNMRKTVFQYIYDDFQNASSFEELQLICTRHTDLIDEIPFLGSSCHSVISTAKTVDKLSLDIWPQDELQKHKVKYPVCVKGDGNCLPPCR
;
A
#
# COMPACT_ATOMS: atom_id res chain seq x y z
N MET A 1 -20.99 4.25 -12.84
CA MET A 1 -22.18 4.20 -11.99
C MET A 1 -22.59 5.60 -11.57
N GLU A 2 -22.16 6.15 -10.42
CA GLU A 2 -22.76 7.36 -9.82
C GLU A 2 -22.95 8.56 -10.78
N LEU A 3 -21.93 8.89 -11.59
CA LEU A 3 -22.02 10.00 -12.54
C LEU A 3 -22.94 9.69 -13.75
N LYS A 4 -23.05 8.40 -14.15
CA LYS A 4 -24.02 7.91 -15.15
C LYS A 4 -25.44 8.01 -14.58
N LEU A 5 -25.67 7.52 -13.35
CA LEU A 5 -26.94 7.62 -12.63
C LEU A 5 -27.39 9.07 -12.42
N LYS A 6 -26.50 9.98 -12.03
CA LYS A 6 -26.82 11.40 -11.88
C LYS A 6 -27.29 12.03 -13.20
N ALA A 7 -26.64 11.71 -14.32
CA ALA A 7 -27.05 12.21 -15.63
C ALA A 7 -28.42 11.66 -16.07
N LEU A 8 -28.68 10.36 -15.87
CA LEU A 8 -29.99 9.75 -16.16
C LEU A 8 -31.10 10.31 -15.26
N ASN A 9 -30.86 10.47 -13.95
CA ASN A 9 -31.82 11.08 -13.03
C ASN A 9 -32.13 12.55 -13.39
N ASN A 10 -31.11 13.33 -13.77
CA ASN A 10 -31.31 14.68 -14.28
C ASN A 10 -32.21 14.68 -15.54
N LYS A 11 -32.05 13.69 -16.43
CA LYS A 11 -32.88 13.55 -17.64
C LYS A 11 -34.31 13.11 -17.32
N VAL A 12 -34.54 12.24 -16.34
CA VAL A 12 -35.89 11.93 -15.80
C VAL A 12 -36.59 13.21 -15.30
N ILE A 13 -35.85 14.05 -14.55
CA ILE A 13 -36.39 15.30 -14.01
C ILE A 13 -36.72 16.29 -15.15
N ALA A 14 -35.84 16.43 -16.15
CA ALA A 14 -36.08 17.28 -17.31
C ALA A 14 -37.27 16.82 -18.18
N ASN A 15 -37.53 15.51 -18.26
CA ASN A 15 -38.59 14.94 -19.08
C ASN A 15 -39.99 14.97 -18.41
N LYS A 16 -40.13 15.40 -17.15
CA LYS A 16 -41.42 15.39 -16.43
C LYS A 16 -41.89 16.76 -15.96
N ILE A 17 -42.95 17.25 -16.62
CA ILE A 17 -43.80 18.36 -16.18
C ILE A 17 -44.34 18.07 -14.75
N PRO A 18 -44.42 19.06 -13.83
CA PRO A 18 -44.63 18.83 -12.40
C PRO A 18 -46.06 18.38 -12.03
N SER A 19 -46.36 17.11 -12.27
CA SER A 19 -47.48 16.39 -11.66
C SER A 19 -47.06 15.81 -10.29
N LYS A 20 -47.96 15.84 -9.31
CA LYS A 20 -47.66 15.60 -7.89
C LYS A 20 -47.56 14.10 -7.51
N GLN A 21 -46.79 13.32 -8.27
CA GLN A 21 -46.37 11.97 -7.86
C GLN A 21 -44.86 11.98 -7.56
N SER A 22 -44.45 11.29 -6.48
CA SER A 22 -43.06 11.23 -6.07
C SER A 22 -42.23 10.43 -7.08
N ILE A 23 -41.43 11.14 -7.88
CA ILE A 23 -40.52 10.53 -8.86
C ILE A 23 -39.48 9.70 -8.10
N LYS A 24 -39.63 8.38 -8.13
CA LYS A 24 -38.65 7.42 -7.61
C LYS A 24 -37.44 7.35 -8.54
N THR A 25 -36.55 8.32 -8.43
CA THR A 25 -35.20 8.26 -9.01
C THR A 25 -34.33 7.25 -8.25
N VAL A 26 -33.28 6.75 -8.89
CA VAL A 26 -32.33 5.80 -8.27
C VAL A 26 -31.15 6.60 -7.71
N ALA A 27 -31.10 6.86 -6.40
CA ALA A 27 -30.25 7.92 -5.86
C ALA A 27 -28.76 7.58 -5.87
N ASN A 28 -28.38 6.31 -5.87
CA ASN A 28 -27.00 5.84 -5.86
C ASN A 28 -26.85 4.40 -6.40
N LYS A 29 -25.61 3.97 -6.66
CA LYS A 29 -25.28 2.62 -7.15
C LYS A 29 -25.75 1.47 -6.26
N TYR A 30 -25.91 1.67 -4.94
CA TYR A 30 -26.34 0.59 -4.03
C TYR A 30 -27.84 0.33 -4.15
N GLU A 31 -28.63 1.38 -4.33
CA GLU A 31 -30.05 1.28 -4.71
C GLU A 31 -30.21 0.68 -6.11
N ALA A 32 -29.42 1.13 -7.09
CA ALA A 32 -29.39 0.52 -8.42
C ALA A 32 -29.09 -0.99 -8.34
N ASN A 33 -28.16 -1.40 -7.47
CA ASN A 33 -27.82 -2.81 -7.29
C ASN A 33 -29.00 -3.59 -6.68
N LYS A 34 -29.63 -3.06 -5.62
CA LYS A 34 -30.84 -3.66 -5.02
C LYS A 34 -31.97 -3.82 -6.03
N PHE A 35 -32.23 -2.79 -6.85
CA PHE A 35 -33.30 -2.81 -7.86
C PHE A 35 -33.11 -3.92 -8.92
N THR A 36 -31.87 -4.32 -9.19
CA THR A 36 -31.51 -5.39 -10.15
C THR A 36 -31.41 -6.78 -9.53
N MET A 37 -31.85 -6.97 -8.28
CA MET A 37 -31.81 -8.25 -7.56
C MET A 37 -33.21 -8.61 -7.03
N CYS A 38 -33.46 -9.89 -6.77
CA CYS A 38 -34.64 -10.31 -6.02
C CYS A 38 -34.66 -9.66 -4.63
N GLU A 39 -35.85 -9.50 -4.05
CA GLU A 39 -36.00 -9.16 -2.64
C GLU A 39 -35.29 -10.20 -1.75
N VAL A 40 -34.77 -9.73 -0.62
CA VAL A 40 -33.96 -10.51 0.33
C VAL A 40 -34.55 -10.32 1.72
N SER A 41 -34.75 -11.42 2.45
CA SER A 41 -35.28 -11.39 3.81
C SER A 41 -34.37 -10.57 4.73
N LYS A 42 -34.95 -9.88 5.71
CA LYS A 42 -34.21 -8.97 6.61
C LYS A 42 -33.18 -9.74 7.45
N GLY A 43 -31.91 -9.68 7.03
CA GLY A 43 -30.77 -10.35 7.69
C GLY A 43 -30.09 -11.42 6.85
N GLU A 44 -30.67 -11.81 5.71
CA GLU A 44 -30.07 -12.78 4.79
C GLU A 44 -29.15 -12.10 3.74
N ASP A 45 -28.28 -12.89 3.13
CA ASP A 45 -27.55 -12.49 1.91
C ASP A 45 -28.41 -12.75 0.65
N PRO A 46 -28.24 -11.98 -0.44
CA PRO A 46 -28.86 -12.29 -1.72
C PRO A 46 -28.41 -13.66 -2.24
N LYS A 47 -29.32 -14.44 -2.81
CA LYS A 47 -29.00 -15.78 -3.37
C LYS A 47 -27.85 -15.70 -4.37
N LEU A 48 -26.92 -16.67 -4.35
CA LEU A 48 -25.72 -16.67 -5.19
C LEU A 48 -26.03 -16.51 -6.70
N GLN A 49 -27.14 -17.07 -7.18
CA GLN A 49 -27.60 -16.91 -8.57
C GLN A 49 -27.93 -15.45 -8.92
N CYS A 50 -28.50 -14.67 -8.00
CA CYS A 50 -28.78 -13.25 -8.18
C CYS A 50 -27.46 -12.44 -8.22
N ILE A 51 -26.54 -12.73 -7.30
CA ILE A 51 -25.22 -12.08 -7.22
C ILE A 51 -24.42 -12.31 -8.51
N GLN A 52 -24.40 -13.55 -9.00
CA GLN A 52 -23.71 -13.96 -10.23
C GLN A 52 -24.46 -13.62 -11.54
N ARG A 53 -25.58 -12.88 -11.48
CA ARG A 53 -26.41 -12.52 -12.64
C ARG A 53 -26.92 -13.72 -13.47
N LYS A 54 -27.13 -14.87 -12.81
CA LYS A 54 -27.67 -16.12 -13.38
C LYS A 54 -29.14 -16.38 -13.02
N CYS A 55 -29.76 -15.50 -12.24
CA CYS A 55 -31.17 -15.60 -11.89
C CYS A 55 -32.05 -15.25 -13.10
N GLN A 56 -33.17 -15.95 -13.28
CA GLN A 56 -34.11 -15.71 -14.39
C GLN A 56 -35.09 -14.56 -14.10
N THR A 57 -35.34 -14.23 -12.82
CA THR A 57 -36.36 -13.25 -12.39
C THR A 57 -35.81 -11.87 -12.05
N CYS A 58 -34.50 -11.73 -11.82
CA CYS A 58 -33.86 -10.44 -11.55
C CYS A 58 -32.60 -10.22 -12.38
N GLY A 59 -32.34 -8.99 -12.77
CA GLY A 59 -31.14 -8.64 -13.52
C GLY A 59 -31.07 -7.18 -13.91
N VAL A 60 -29.97 -6.81 -14.57
CA VAL A 60 -29.67 -5.42 -14.95
C VAL A 60 -30.72 -4.80 -15.89
N LYS A 61 -31.43 -5.61 -16.70
CA LYS A 61 -32.57 -5.19 -17.52
C LYS A 61 -33.71 -4.53 -16.74
N GLN A 62 -33.87 -4.82 -15.45
CA GLN A 62 -34.88 -4.15 -14.61
C GLN A 62 -34.58 -2.65 -14.50
N LEU A 63 -33.29 -2.27 -14.45
CA LEU A 63 -32.87 -0.86 -14.40
C LEU A 63 -33.13 -0.14 -15.73
N GLU A 64 -32.97 -0.84 -16.85
CA GLU A 64 -33.31 -0.33 -18.19
C GLU A 64 -34.82 -0.09 -18.31
N ASN A 65 -35.65 -1.09 -17.98
CA ASN A 65 -37.11 -0.97 -17.95
C ASN A 65 -37.57 0.21 -17.07
N HIS A 66 -36.99 0.37 -15.89
CA HIS A 66 -37.30 1.45 -14.96
C HIS A 66 -36.98 2.84 -15.54
N PHE A 67 -35.84 3.01 -16.23
CA PHE A 67 -35.55 4.27 -16.91
C PHE A 67 -36.48 4.52 -18.12
N HIS A 68 -36.85 3.47 -18.86
CA HIS A 68 -37.88 3.56 -19.92
C HIS A 68 -39.25 4.00 -19.37
N GLU A 69 -39.74 3.41 -18.27
CA GLU A 69 -40.97 3.82 -17.56
C GLU A 69 -40.93 5.27 -17.05
N LEU A 70 -39.73 5.75 -16.71
CA LEU A 70 -39.50 7.13 -16.31
C LEU A 70 -39.37 8.10 -17.50
N GLY A 71 -39.50 7.64 -18.74
CA GLY A 71 -39.46 8.47 -19.95
C GLY A 71 -38.06 8.69 -20.52
N VAL A 72 -37.10 7.83 -20.18
CA VAL A 72 -35.73 7.83 -20.73
C VAL A 72 -35.58 6.65 -21.68
N ILE A 73 -35.91 6.88 -22.95
CA ILE A 73 -36.07 5.84 -23.98
C ILE A 73 -34.74 5.62 -24.72
N ALA A 74 -34.20 4.40 -24.70
CA ALA A 74 -32.94 4.04 -25.36
C ALA A 74 -32.95 4.09 -26.91
N ASN A 75 -34.02 4.56 -27.53
CA ASN A 75 -34.13 4.71 -28.99
C ASN A 75 -34.07 6.18 -29.45
N THR A 76 -33.81 7.14 -28.56
CA THR A 76 -33.59 8.54 -28.98
C THR A 76 -32.15 8.78 -29.39
N ASP A 77 -31.95 9.51 -30.49
CA ASP A 77 -30.65 10.08 -30.87
C ASP A 77 -30.32 11.36 -30.10
N GLU A 78 -30.90 11.50 -28.89
CA GLU A 78 -30.59 12.59 -27.98
C GLU A 78 -29.31 12.29 -27.21
N THR A 79 -28.42 13.28 -27.14
CA THR A 79 -27.20 13.21 -26.35
C THR A 79 -27.40 13.78 -24.95
N VAL A 80 -26.73 13.18 -23.97
CA VAL A 80 -26.72 13.63 -22.58
C VAL A 80 -25.30 14.00 -22.17
N ASN A 81 -25.17 15.18 -21.56
CA ASN A 81 -23.89 15.70 -21.06
C ASN A 81 -23.63 15.18 -19.64
N TRP A 82 -22.52 14.48 -19.44
CA TRP A 82 -22.13 13.87 -18.17
C TRP A 82 -20.61 13.92 -17.96
N TYR A 83 -20.14 13.39 -16.84
CA TYR A 83 -18.72 13.43 -16.46
C TYR A 83 -18.15 12.03 -16.18
N GLN A 84 -16.93 11.78 -16.65
CA GLN A 84 -16.21 10.53 -16.45
C GLN A 84 -14.79 10.78 -15.92
N TRP A 85 -14.33 9.93 -15.01
CA TRP A 85 -12.91 9.91 -14.61
C TRP A 85 -12.08 9.22 -15.69
N GLU A 86 -11.20 9.98 -16.35
CA GLU A 86 -10.31 9.48 -17.40
C GLU A 86 -8.84 9.70 -17.02
N THR A 87 -7.96 8.78 -17.42
CA THR A 87 -6.51 8.98 -17.29
C THR A 87 -5.99 9.65 -18.56
N LYS A 88 -5.65 10.94 -18.47
CA LYS A 88 -4.96 11.65 -19.56
C LYS A 88 -3.45 11.60 -19.34
N LYS A 89 -2.70 11.38 -20.42
CA LYS A 89 -1.27 11.69 -20.46
C LYS A 89 -1.14 13.21 -20.61
N ILE A 90 -0.36 13.83 -19.73
CA ILE A 90 0.13 15.21 -19.85
C ILE A 90 1.58 15.09 -20.29
N THR A 91 1.95 15.75 -21.38
CA THR A 91 3.30 15.70 -21.97
C THR A 91 4.28 16.67 -21.32
N GLU A 92 3.78 17.81 -20.83
CA GLU A 92 4.60 18.94 -20.34
C GLU A 92 4.30 19.30 -18.87
N PRO A 93 5.29 19.72 -18.06
CA PRO A 93 6.73 19.74 -18.37
C PRO A 93 7.41 18.35 -18.21
N LYS A 94 6.69 17.34 -17.70
CA LYS A 94 7.13 15.94 -17.67
C LYS A 94 5.98 15.01 -18.01
N VAL A 95 6.27 13.97 -18.80
CA VAL A 95 5.30 12.93 -19.20
C VAL A 95 4.72 12.25 -17.96
N SER A 96 3.45 12.53 -17.67
CA SER A 96 2.76 12.05 -16.47
C SER A 96 1.31 11.68 -16.76
N THR A 97 0.79 10.67 -16.07
CA THR A 97 -0.62 10.26 -16.19
C THR A 97 -1.43 10.84 -15.03
N ARG A 98 -2.34 11.77 -15.30
CA ARG A 98 -3.27 12.30 -14.29
C ARG A 98 -4.68 11.79 -14.54
N LYS A 99 -5.40 11.45 -13.47
CA LYS A 99 -6.85 11.29 -13.53
C LYS A 99 -7.49 12.68 -13.61
N VAL A 100 -8.37 12.88 -14.59
CA VAL A 100 -9.15 14.11 -14.75
C VAL A 100 -10.63 13.77 -14.86
N LEU A 101 -11.49 14.70 -14.43
CA LEU A 101 -12.93 14.61 -14.63
C LEU A 101 -13.26 15.19 -16.01
N ALA A 102 -13.32 14.33 -17.02
CA ALA A 102 -13.63 14.73 -18.40
C ALA A 102 -15.14 14.91 -18.57
N SER A 103 -15.54 15.98 -19.27
CA SER A 103 -16.89 16.12 -19.81
C SER A 103 -17.08 15.18 -20.99
N LYS A 104 -18.26 14.58 -21.10
CA LYS A 104 -18.69 13.67 -22.17
C LYS A 104 -20.08 14.08 -22.65
N SER A 105 -20.29 13.97 -23.96
CA SER A 105 -21.62 13.93 -24.56
C SER A 105 -21.74 12.58 -25.26
N THR A 106 -22.77 11.80 -24.93
CA THR A 106 -23.01 10.45 -25.47
C THR A 106 -24.51 10.26 -25.65
N TYR A 107 -24.95 9.36 -26.53
CA TYR A 107 -26.38 9.07 -26.64
C TYR A 107 -26.92 8.46 -25.34
N VAL A 108 -28.21 8.69 -25.06
CA VAL A 108 -28.89 8.10 -23.90
C VAL A 108 -28.76 6.56 -23.89
N LYS A 109 -28.85 5.94 -25.08
CA LYS A 109 -28.69 4.49 -25.28
C LYS A 109 -27.33 3.97 -24.83
N ASP A 110 -26.25 4.64 -25.25
CA ASP A 110 -24.88 4.27 -24.89
C ASP A 110 -24.68 4.40 -23.38
N LEU A 111 -25.24 5.45 -22.76
CA LEU A 111 -25.11 5.70 -21.32
C LEU A 111 -25.86 4.65 -20.47
N LEU A 112 -27.04 4.21 -20.93
CA LEU A 112 -27.80 3.12 -20.32
C LEU A 112 -27.03 1.80 -20.43
N GLN A 113 -26.58 1.41 -21.63
CA GLN A 113 -25.77 0.19 -21.82
C GLN A 113 -24.50 0.23 -20.94
N ASN A 114 -23.77 1.35 -20.95
CA ASN A 114 -22.60 1.56 -20.10
C ASN A 114 -22.92 1.44 -18.61
N LEU A 115 -24.14 1.74 -18.16
CA LEU A 115 -24.56 1.53 -16.78
C LEU A 115 -24.93 0.06 -16.53
N THR A 116 -25.66 -0.58 -17.43
CA THR A 116 -25.99 -2.02 -17.39
C THR A 116 -24.72 -2.89 -17.28
N GLU A 117 -23.68 -2.55 -18.03
CA GLU A 117 -22.35 -3.18 -17.97
C GLU A 117 -21.69 -2.98 -16.59
N ASP A 118 -21.53 -1.73 -16.13
CA ASP A 118 -21.00 -1.43 -14.78
C ASP A 118 -21.75 -2.23 -13.68
N MET A 119 -23.09 -2.29 -13.78
CA MET A 119 -23.97 -2.92 -12.80
C MET A 119 -23.92 -4.45 -12.84
N THR A 120 -23.47 -5.05 -13.94
CA THR A 120 -23.35 -6.50 -14.09
C THR A 120 -22.28 -7.06 -13.15
N GLU A 121 -21.09 -6.45 -13.12
CA GLU A 121 -20.01 -6.85 -12.21
C GLU A 121 -20.20 -6.35 -10.76
N PHE A 122 -20.85 -5.19 -10.59
CA PHE A 122 -20.95 -4.53 -9.29
C PHE A 122 -21.64 -5.36 -8.21
N SER A 123 -22.59 -6.24 -8.57
CA SER A 123 -23.25 -7.14 -7.61
C SER A 123 -22.26 -8.09 -6.93
N MET A 124 -21.37 -8.73 -7.70
CA MET A 124 -20.36 -9.64 -7.17
C MET A 124 -19.26 -8.88 -6.42
N HIS A 125 -18.86 -7.69 -6.90
CA HIS A 125 -17.93 -6.80 -6.19
C HIS A 125 -18.46 -6.42 -4.80
N LEU A 126 -19.72 -5.97 -4.70
CA LEU A 126 -20.34 -5.55 -3.45
C LEU A 126 -20.54 -6.72 -2.49
N PHE A 127 -20.97 -7.88 -3.01
CA PHE A 127 -21.05 -9.11 -2.22
C PHE A 127 -19.69 -9.49 -1.64
N LEU A 128 -18.63 -9.54 -2.46
CA LEU A 128 -17.28 -9.86 -1.99
C LEU A 128 -16.77 -8.86 -0.95
N ALA A 129 -16.97 -7.56 -1.15
CA ALA A 129 -16.58 -6.53 -0.17
C ALA A 129 -17.22 -6.78 1.20
N ASN A 130 -18.55 -6.89 1.23
CA ASN A 130 -19.32 -7.07 2.46
C ASN A 130 -19.02 -8.43 3.12
N TRP A 131 -18.95 -9.50 2.32
CA TRP A 131 -18.69 -10.86 2.82
C TRP A 131 -17.30 -10.98 3.44
N GLN A 132 -16.26 -10.49 2.76
CA GLN A 132 -14.88 -10.56 3.28
C GLN A 132 -14.73 -9.80 4.60
N TYR A 133 -15.32 -8.59 4.68
CA TYR A 133 -15.33 -7.81 5.90
C TYR A 133 -16.11 -8.51 7.03
N ARG A 134 -17.24 -9.16 6.72
CA ARG A 134 -18.02 -9.92 7.72
C ARG A 134 -17.27 -11.17 8.21
N GLN A 135 -16.58 -11.91 7.34
CA GLN A 135 -15.75 -13.05 7.79
C GLN A 135 -14.61 -12.60 8.73
N PHE A 136 -14.03 -11.41 8.49
CA PHE A 136 -13.06 -10.78 9.39
C PHE A 136 -13.69 -10.40 10.74
N SER A 137 -14.81 -9.64 10.73
CA SER A 137 -15.48 -9.21 11.98
C SER A 137 -15.93 -10.40 12.82
N ASN A 138 -16.58 -11.40 12.22
CA ASN A 138 -17.02 -12.61 12.91
C ASN A 138 -15.85 -13.34 13.60
N LEU A 139 -14.68 -13.43 12.96
CA LEU A 139 -13.50 -14.09 13.52
C LEU A 139 -12.82 -13.26 14.61
N LYS A 140 -12.84 -11.92 14.49
CA LYS A 140 -12.37 -11.01 15.53
C LYS A 140 -13.26 -11.05 16.78
N GLU A 141 -14.57 -11.21 16.62
CA GLU A 141 -15.55 -11.31 17.72
C GLU A 141 -15.55 -12.70 18.37
N LYS A 142 -15.30 -13.75 17.59
CA LYS A 142 -15.28 -15.16 18.04
C LYS A 142 -13.95 -15.82 17.68
N LEU A 143 -12.89 -15.32 18.29
CA LEU A 143 -11.53 -15.81 18.05
C LEU A 143 -11.31 -17.16 18.77
N PRO A 144 -10.94 -18.25 18.07
CA PRO A 144 -10.68 -19.53 18.73
C PRO A 144 -9.33 -19.54 19.48
N GLU A 145 -9.23 -20.39 20.50
CA GLU A 145 -7.99 -20.54 21.27
C GLU A 145 -6.81 -20.96 20.38
N ASN A 146 -5.61 -20.45 20.69
CA ASN A 146 -4.37 -20.72 19.97
C ASN A 146 -4.35 -20.21 18.49
N VAL A 147 -5.36 -19.44 18.09
CA VAL A 147 -5.45 -18.80 16.76
C VAL A 147 -5.19 -17.30 16.90
N ILE A 148 -4.39 -16.74 15.99
CA ILE A 148 -4.15 -15.29 15.92
C ILE A 148 -4.60 -14.70 14.59
N VAL A 149 -5.21 -13.51 14.62
CA VAL A 149 -5.63 -12.78 13.42
C VAL A 149 -4.67 -11.62 13.17
N CYS A 150 -3.92 -11.66 12.07
CA CYS A 150 -2.92 -10.65 11.71
C CYS A 150 -3.40 -9.82 10.52
N ILE A 151 -3.87 -8.59 10.75
CA ILE A 151 -4.13 -7.63 9.67
C ILE A 151 -2.79 -7.03 9.23
N MET A 152 -2.43 -7.17 7.97
CA MET A 152 -1.17 -6.64 7.41
C MET A 152 -1.47 -5.67 6.28
N ASP A 153 -0.75 -4.55 6.24
CA ASP A 153 -0.74 -3.68 5.06
C ASP A 153 0.66 -3.12 4.78
N PHE A 154 0.92 -2.76 3.52
CA PHE A 154 2.17 -2.12 3.11
C PHE A 154 1.94 -0.61 3.07
N ALA A 155 2.43 0.10 4.10
CA ALA A 155 2.17 1.52 4.26
C ALA A 155 3.14 2.42 3.50
N GLU A 156 3.62 1.95 2.34
CA GLU A 156 4.63 2.60 1.49
C GLU A 156 6.00 2.73 2.18
N ASN A 157 6.98 3.21 1.42
CA ASN A 157 8.22 3.70 1.99
C ASN A 157 8.00 5.10 2.58
N PHE A 158 8.61 5.36 3.73
CA PHE A 158 8.80 6.70 4.25
C PHE A 158 10.17 7.19 3.78
N SER A 159 10.19 8.28 2.99
CA SER A 159 11.42 9.02 2.73
C SER A 159 11.78 9.82 3.98
N THR A 160 13.00 9.64 4.48
CA THR A 160 13.54 10.48 5.57
C THR A 160 13.66 11.92 5.08
N ARG A 161 13.56 12.88 6.00
CA ARG A 161 13.63 14.32 5.73
C ARG A 161 14.17 15.03 6.95
N TYR A 162 14.80 16.17 6.71
CA TYR A 162 15.24 17.07 7.75
C TYR A 162 14.28 18.28 7.81
N GLN A 163 14.17 18.93 8.96
CA GLN A 163 13.34 20.13 9.09
C GLN A 163 13.90 21.26 8.20
N ASP A 164 15.21 21.46 8.30
CA ASP A 164 15.97 22.50 7.62
C ASP A 164 16.87 21.85 6.55
N GLU A 165 16.25 21.07 5.64
CA GLU A 165 16.98 20.35 4.58
C GLU A 165 17.60 21.30 3.55
N CYS A 166 18.88 21.09 3.22
CA CYS A 166 19.54 21.79 2.12
C CYS A 166 19.07 21.24 0.76
N GLN A 167 19.18 22.05 -0.30
CA GLN A 167 18.60 21.71 -1.62
C GLN A 167 19.21 20.42 -2.24
N SER A 168 20.45 20.07 -1.89
CA SER A 168 21.08 18.80 -2.32
C SER A 168 20.49 17.58 -1.59
N ALA A 169 20.21 17.69 -0.30
CA ALA A 169 19.56 16.63 0.49
C ALA A 169 18.16 16.26 -0.04
N HIS A 170 17.46 17.21 -0.68
CA HIS A 170 16.15 16.96 -1.33
C HIS A 170 16.16 15.85 -2.40
N TRP A 171 17.34 15.49 -2.92
CA TRP A 171 17.51 14.41 -3.90
C TRP A 171 18.12 13.13 -3.31
N CYS A 172 18.54 13.16 -2.05
CA CYS A 172 19.24 12.07 -1.36
C CYS A 172 18.49 11.71 -0.07
N TYR A 173 17.39 10.97 -0.22
CA TYR A 173 16.57 10.49 0.89
C TYR A 173 16.65 8.97 1.04
N ASP A 174 16.94 8.49 2.24
CA ASP A 174 16.76 7.08 2.57
C ASP A 174 15.27 6.71 2.61
N GLN A 175 14.97 5.49 2.15
CA GLN A 175 13.61 4.98 2.05
C GLN A 175 13.38 3.82 3.02
N ILE A 176 12.77 4.14 4.16
CA ILE A 176 12.47 3.20 5.23
C ILE A 176 11.06 2.65 5.00
N THR A 177 10.94 1.36 4.72
CA THR A 177 9.63 0.73 4.54
C THR A 177 8.89 0.65 5.88
N ILE A 178 7.59 0.95 5.88
CA ILE A 178 6.71 0.78 7.05
C ILE A 178 5.63 -0.27 6.73
N HIS A 179 5.60 -1.36 7.50
CA HIS A 179 4.69 -2.49 7.30
C HIS A 179 3.92 -2.79 8.59
N PRO A 180 2.80 -2.08 8.86
CA PRO A 180 1.97 -2.34 10.04
C PRO A 180 1.33 -3.72 10.01
N ILE A 181 1.54 -4.47 11.09
CA ILE A 181 0.85 -5.72 11.41
C ILE A 181 0.02 -5.49 12.69
N VAL A 182 -1.29 -5.71 12.64
CA VAL A 182 -2.20 -5.65 13.79
C VAL A 182 -2.65 -7.06 14.13
N CYS A 183 -2.13 -7.59 15.23
CA CYS A 183 -2.45 -8.91 15.74
C CYS A 183 -3.59 -8.81 16.75
N TYR A 184 -4.62 -9.66 16.60
CA TYR A 184 -5.63 -9.95 17.63
C TYR A 184 -5.39 -11.37 18.14
N TYR A 185 -5.37 -11.53 19.46
CA TYR A 185 -5.18 -12.81 20.14
C TYR A 185 -5.86 -12.79 21.50
N SER A 186 -6.32 -13.95 21.96
CA SER A 186 -6.74 -14.13 23.35
C SER A 186 -5.50 -14.43 24.18
N ASP A 187 -5.27 -13.64 25.22
CA ASP A 187 -4.25 -13.90 26.25
C ASP A 187 -4.73 -15.02 27.21
N ALA A 188 -3.84 -15.56 28.04
CA ALA A 188 -4.15 -16.64 28.99
C ALA A 188 -5.24 -16.28 30.01
N LEU A 189 -5.56 -14.99 30.17
CA LEU A 189 -6.66 -14.45 30.99
C LEU A 189 -7.99 -14.31 30.21
N GLY A 190 -8.10 -14.85 29.00
CA GLY A 190 -9.28 -14.72 28.14
C GLY A 190 -9.53 -13.31 27.58
N LYS A 191 -8.65 -12.35 27.85
CA LYS A 191 -8.71 -10.99 27.33
C LYS A 191 -8.28 -10.97 25.86
N ASN A 192 -9.06 -10.30 25.00
CA ASN A 192 -8.66 -9.98 23.63
C ASN A 192 -7.63 -8.84 23.63
N SER A 193 -6.36 -9.19 23.79
CA SER A 193 -5.24 -8.28 23.65
C SER A 193 -4.89 -8.10 22.17
N TYR A 194 -4.32 -6.95 21.83
CA TYR A 194 -3.88 -6.69 20.46
C TYR A 194 -2.53 -6.00 20.42
N THR A 195 -1.62 -6.59 19.65
CA THR A 195 -0.25 -6.10 19.46
C THR A 195 -0.11 -5.52 18.06
N ARG A 196 0.32 -4.27 17.98
CA ARG A 196 0.88 -3.71 16.74
C ARG A 196 2.36 -4.05 16.66
N SER A 197 2.79 -4.58 15.53
CA SER A 197 4.17 -4.93 15.18
C SER A 197 4.50 -4.36 13.79
N TYR A 198 5.78 -4.13 13.47
CA TYR A 198 6.19 -3.54 12.20
C TYR A 198 7.26 -4.40 11.53
N HIS A 199 7.05 -4.68 10.24
CA HIS A 199 7.87 -5.55 9.38
C HIS A 199 7.97 -7.04 9.72
N CYS A 200 8.21 -7.81 8.65
CA CYS A 200 8.42 -9.27 8.59
C CYS A 200 7.45 -10.14 9.42
N PHE A 201 6.49 -10.79 8.74
CA PHE A 201 5.52 -11.69 9.38
C PHE A 201 6.18 -12.78 10.27
N LYS A 202 7.30 -13.38 9.82
CA LYS A 202 8.03 -14.39 10.61
C LYS A 202 8.53 -13.82 11.93
N ASN A 203 9.10 -12.61 11.90
CA ASN A 203 9.68 -11.96 13.06
C ASN A 203 8.58 -11.47 14.02
N CYS A 204 7.42 -11.06 13.48
CA CYS A 204 6.21 -10.79 14.26
C CYS A 204 5.70 -12.04 15.00
N VAL A 205 5.60 -13.21 14.34
CA VAL A 205 5.18 -14.46 15.01
C VAL A 205 6.21 -14.90 16.06
N ASN A 206 7.50 -14.78 15.77
CA ASN A 206 8.55 -15.09 16.74
C ASN A 206 8.51 -14.15 17.96
N PHE A 207 8.25 -12.86 17.77
CA PHE A 207 8.01 -11.92 18.88
C PHE A 207 6.76 -12.29 19.71
N LEU A 208 5.66 -12.73 19.08
CA LEU A 208 4.48 -13.19 19.82
C LEU A 208 4.75 -14.46 20.65
N ARG A 209 5.64 -15.34 20.18
CA ARG A 209 6.07 -16.54 20.92
C ARG A 209 6.85 -16.21 22.20
N THR A 210 7.69 -15.17 22.20
CA THR A 210 8.40 -14.74 23.43
C THR A 210 7.49 -14.10 24.49
N LYS A 211 6.20 -13.94 24.18
CA LYS A 211 5.14 -13.54 25.13
C LYS A 211 4.33 -14.73 25.67
N ASN A 212 4.88 -15.95 25.62
CA ASN A 212 4.29 -17.20 26.11
C ASN A 212 2.91 -17.56 25.49
N LEU A 213 2.61 -17.03 24.30
CA LEU A 213 1.40 -17.37 23.57
C LEU A 213 1.53 -18.76 22.94
N SER A 214 0.62 -19.67 23.27
CA SER A 214 0.46 -20.95 22.56
C SER A 214 -0.14 -20.69 21.19
N LEU A 215 0.67 -20.77 20.13
CA LEU A 215 0.28 -20.48 18.75
C LEU A 215 0.20 -21.77 17.92
N LYS A 216 -0.99 -22.10 17.41
CA LYS A 216 -1.21 -23.23 16.49
C LYS A 216 -1.56 -22.78 15.07
N GLN A 217 -2.14 -21.59 14.91
CA GLN A 217 -2.60 -21.08 13.61
C GLN A 217 -2.54 -19.55 13.53
N CYS A 218 -2.17 -19.04 12.36
CA CYS A 218 -2.28 -17.63 12.02
C CYS A 218 -3.22 -17.42 10.81
N ILE A 219 -4.21 -16.55 11.01
CA ILE A 219 -5.14 -16.08 10.00
C ILE A 219 -4.77 -14.65 9.59
N GLN A 220 -4.09 -14.51 8.47
CA GLN A 220 -3.69 -13.23 7.89
C GLN A 220 -4.87 -12.59 7.15
N PHE A 221 -5.11 -11.29 7.34
CA PHE A 221 -6.01 -10.48 6.53
C PHE A 221 -5.23 -9.33 5.89
N THR A 222 -5.39 -9.11 4.59
CA THR A 222 -4.61 -8.08 3.88
C THR A 222 -5.28 -7.60 2.60
N ASN A 223 -4.68 -6.58 1.98
CA ASN A 223 -5.12 -6.00 0.72
C ASN A 223 -4.90 -6.98 -0.46
N GLY A 224 -5.63 -6.78 -1.56
CA GLY A 224 -5.55 -7.65 -2.75
C GLY A 224 -4.36 -7.42 -3.69
N CYS A 225 -3.32 -6.67 -3.28
CA CYS A 225 -2.28 -6.16 -4.18
C CYS A 225 -1.32 -7.25 -4.66
N SER A 226 -1.14 -7.35 -5.98
CA SER A 226 -0.33 -8.37 -6.63
C SER A 226 1.19 -8.15 -6.51
N SER A 227 1.66 -6.92 -6.29
CA SER A 227 3.08 -6.65 -6.02
C SER A 227 3.48 -6.93 -4.56
N GLN A 228 2.52 -7.22 -3.67
CA GLN A 228 2.75 -7.33 -2.22
C GLN A 228 2.33 -8.70 -1.66
N TYR A 229 1.06 -9.09 -1.79
CA TYR A 229 0.48 -10.23 -1.05
C TYR A 229 -0.22 -11.28 -1.92
N LYS A 230 -0.63 -10.91 -3.16
CA LYS A 230 -1.52 -11.69 -4.02
C LYS A 230 -0.85 -12.10 -5.33
N SER A 231 0.27 -12.84 -5.23
CA SER A 231 1.06 -13.32 -6.38
C SER A 231 1.94 -14.52 -6.04
N LYS A 232 2.68 -15.04 -7.03
CA LYS A 232 3.40 -16.34 -6.99
C LYS A 232 4.33 -16.50 -5.78
N VAL A 233 5.14 -15.48 -5.47
CA VAL A 233 6.12 -15.52 -4.37
C VAL A 233 5.42 -15.41 -3.00
N PRO A 234 4.54 -14.42 -2.74
CA PRO A 234 3.75 -14.38 -1.50
C PRO A 234 2.86 -15.60 -1.24
N PHE A 235 2.49 -16.37 -2.28
CA PHE A 235 1.77 -17.64 -2.16
C PHE A 235 2.71 -18.80 -1.81
N PHE A 236 3.89 -18.88 -2.43
CA PHE A 236 4.93 -19.81 -2.01
C PHE A 236 5.36 -19.55 -0.57
N ASP A 237 5.47 -18.27 -0.20
CA ASP A 237 5.85 -17.87 1.15
C ASP A 237 4.81 -18.28 2.21
N ILE A 238 3.51 -18.34 1.88
CA ILE A 238 2.49 -18.97 2.74
C ILE A 238 2.78 -20.45 2.93
N SER A 239 3.11 -21.16 1.85
CA SER A 239 3.27 -22.62 1.85
C SER A 239 4.45 -23.11 2.72
N SER A 240 5.53 -22.33 2.80
CA SER A 240 6.73 -22.65 3.61
C SER A 240 6.59 -22.31 5.10
N TYR A 241 5.61 -21.50 5.52
CA TYR A 241 5.56 -21.03 6.91
C TYR A 241 5.31 -22.15 7.93
N ALA A 242 4.67 -23.25 7.55
CA ALA A 242 4.45 -24.37 8.48
C ALA A 242 5.77 -25.04 8.92
N GLU A 243 6.75 -25.12 8.02
CA GLU A 243 8.09 -25.67 8.31
C GLU A 243 8.97 -24.65 9.04
N GLU A 244 8.83 -23.36 8.72
CA GLU A 244 9.63 -22.28 9.30
C GLU A 244 9.10 -21.69 10.63
N LEU A 245 7.92 -22.14 11.08
CA LEU A 245 7.24 -21.72 12.31
C LEU A 245 6.68 -22.94 13.06
N ASP A 246 7.45 -24.03 13.11
CA ASP A 246 7.23 -25.22 13.97
C ASP A 246 5.79 -25.76 13.94
N GLY A 247 5.24 -25.93 12.74
CA GLY A 247 3.89 -26.48 12.52
C GLY A 247 2.75 -25.46 12.52
N ILE A 248 3.01 -24.15 12.72
CA ILE A 248 1.94 -23.13 12.68
C ILE A 248 1.27 -23.10 11.31
N LYS A 249 -0.02 -23.44 11.26
CA LYS A 249 -0.85 -23.35 10.05
C LYS A 249 -1.01 -21.88 9.66
N VAL A 250 -0.74 -21.52 8.40
CA VAL A 250 -0.98 -20.15 7.88
C VAL A 250 -2.06 -20.15 6.78
N GLN A 251 -3.03 -19.27 6.98
CA GLN A 251 -4.12 -18.99 6.04
C GLN A 251 -4.20 -17.48 5.80
N ARG A 252 -4.29 -17.04 4.55
CA ARG A 252 -4.40 -15.63 4.14
C ARG A 252 -5.73 -15.37 3.47
N HIS A 253 -6.44 -14.37 3.96
CA HIS A 253 -7.66 -13.82 3.41
C HIS A 253 -7.38 -12.45 2.79
N PHE A 254 -8.13 -12.13 1.74
CA PHE A 254 -8.04 -10.86 1.03
C PHE A 254 -9.35 -10.09 1.18
N PHE A 255 -9.26 -8.84 1.64
CA PHE A 255 -10.39 -7.92 1.59
C PHE A 255 -10.78 -7.64 0.13
N GLY A 256 -12.06 -7.28 -0.09
CA GLY A 256 -12.55 -6.91 -1.42
C GLY A 256 -11.79 -5.73 -2.02
N SER A 257 -11.54 -5.75 -3.32
CA SER A 257 -10.80 -4.70 -4.03
C SER A 257 -11.38 -3.30 -3.76
N GLY A 258 -10.57 -2.38 -3.22
CA GLY A 258 -11.01 -1.04 -2.83
C GLY A 258 -11.60 -0.92 -1.41
N HIS A 259 -11.88 -2.04 -0.73
CA HIS A 259 -12.47 -2.12 0.61
C HIS A 259 -11.51 -2.70 1.66
N GLY A 260 -10.20 -2.63 1.40
CA GLY A 260 -9.15 -3.17 2.27
C GLY A 260 -8.68 -2.24 3.40
N LYS A 261 -9.23 -1.02 3.50
CA LYS A 261 -8.87 -0.08 4.57
C LYS A 261 -9.30 -0.60 5.93
N GLY A 262 -8.43 -0.52 6.93
CA GLY A 262 -8.71 -1.04 8.26
C GLY A 262 -7.73 -0.57 9.34
N PRO A 263 -7.57 -1.36 10.42
CA PRO A 263 -6.70 -1.01 11.54
C PRO A 263 -5.23 -0.79 11.15
N ALA A 264 -4.74 -1.42 10.09
CA ALA A 264 -3.36 -1.28 9.61
C ALA A 264 -3.06 0.12 9.06
N ASP A 265 -3.96 0.70 8.23
CA ASP A 265 -3.89 2.11 7.79
C ASP A 265 -3.84 3.07 8.99
N GLY A 266 -4.66 2.78 10.02
CA GLY A 266 -4.68 3.53 11.28
C GLY A 266 -3.45 3.32 12.17
N CYS A 267 -2.58 2.35 11.85
CA CYS A 267 -1.27 2.22 12.48
C CYS A 267 -0.23 3.08 11.77
N SER A 268 -0.15 2.96 10.45
CA SER A 268 0.80 3.72 9.66
C SER A 268 0.53 5.21 9.66
N GLY A 269 -0.73 5.66 9.66
CA GLY A 269 -1.07 7.07 9.83
C GLY A 269 -0.53 7.64 11.15
N VAL A 270 -0.73 6.93 12.27
CA VAL A 270 -0.21 7.33 13.58
C VAL A 270 1.33 7.38 13.60
N VAL A 271 1.99 6.41 12.99
CA VAL A 271 3.46 6.34 12.93
C VAL A 271 4.05 7.41 12.01
N LYS A 272 3.61 7.50 10.75
CA LYS A 272 4.08 8.55 9.81
C LYS A 272 3.88 9.94 10.41
N SER A 273 2.69 10.26 10.94
CA SER A 273 2.44 11.56 11.57
C SER A 273 3.22 11.78 12.88
N ALA A 274 3.68 10.74 13.57
CA ALA A 274 4.57 10.90 14.72
C ALA A 274 5.99 11.23 14.26
N ILE A 275 6.54 10.49 13.28
CA ILE A 275 7.87 10.75 12.69
C ILE A 275 7.91 12.18 12.11
N THR A 276 6.90 12.57 11.33
CA THR A 276 6.82 13.95 10.77
C THR A 276 6.77 15.02 11.87
N ARG A 277 6.10 14.79 13.01
CA ARG A 277 6.13 15.74 14.13
C ARG A 277 7.46 15.72 14.90
N GLY A 278 8.14 14.58 14.98
CA GLY A 278 9.49 14.48 15.54
C GLY A 278 10.47 15.34 14.74
N ILE A 279 10.47 15.19 13.41
CA ILE A 279 11.27 16.00 12.49
C ILE A 279 10.97 17.50 12.67
N ILE A 280 9.69 17.90 12.67
CA ILE A 280 9.24 19.30 12.87
C ILE A 280 9.51 19.84 14.30
N ALA A 281 9.95 18.97 15.23
CA ALA A 281 10.41 19.35 16.57
C ALA A 281 11.95 19.34 16.69
N GLY A 282 12.67 19.33 15.55
CA GLY A 282 14.13 19.32 15.49
C GLY A 282 14.81 17.96 15.70
N ASN A 283 14.06 16.84 15.70
CA ASN A 283 14.68 15.52 15.83
C ASN A 283 15.24 15.06 14.48
N VAL A 284 16.53 14.71 14.45
CA VAL A 284 17.16 14.06 13.29
C VAL A 284 16.72 12.60 13.25
N LEU A 285 15.86 12.26 12.28
CA LEU A 285 15.34 10.91 12.05
C LEU A 285 15.77 10.46 10.65
N SER A 286 17.06 10.18 10.51
CA SER A 286 17.78 9.99 9.24
C SER A 286 17.76 8.55 8.73
N CYS A 287 17.77 7.57 9.64
CA CYS A 287 17.83 6.13 9.34
C CYS A 287 16.72 5.31 10.04
N ALA A 288 16.71 4.00 9.81
CA ALA A 288 15.70 3.10 10.40
C ALA A 288 15.89 2.94 11.91
N GLU A 289 17.14 3.05 12.37
CA GLU A 289 17.60 2.95 13.74
C GLU A 289 17.16 4.18 14.56
N ASP A 290 17.29 5.39 14.01
CA ASP A 290 16.78 6.63 14.62
C ASP A 290 15.25 6.55 14.82
N ILE A 291 14.54 6.20 13.74
CA ILE A 291 13.07 6.09 13.74
C ILE A 291 12.62 4.98 14.69
N PHE A 292 13.31 3.84 14.71
CA PHE A 292 13.02 2.77 15.66
C PHE A 292 13.22 3.24 17.11
N SER A 293 14.30 3.95 17.40
CA SER A 293 14.61 4.44 18.75
C SER A 293 13.56 5.44 19.24
N PHE A 294 13.27 6.47 18.44
CA PHE A 294 12.24 7.48 18.70
C PHE A 294 10.82 6.87 18.86
N LEU A 295 10.44 5.94 17.98
CA LEU A 295 9.16 5.25 18.11
C LEU A 295 9.11 4.35 19.35
N THR A 296 10.25 3.76 19.74
CA THR A 296 10.33 2.87 20.90
C THR A 296 10.25 3.64 22.21
N SER A 297 10.86 4.83 22.33
CA SER A 297 10.71 5.70 23.51
C SER A 297 9.31 6.30 23.61
N ASP A 298 8.82 6.93 22.54
CA ASP A 298 7.69 7.86 22.63
C ASP A 298 6.34 7.21 22.31
N LEU A 299 6.34 6.12 21.55
CA LEU A 299 5.13 5.50 21.01
C LEU A 299 4.87 4.07 21.49
N THR A 300 5.80 3.39 22.14
CA THR A 300 5.57 2.05 22.72
C THR A 300 4.41 2.07 23.72
N LYS A 301 3.62 0.99 23.75
CA LYS A 301 2.58 0.77 24.76
C LYS A 301 2.52 -0.70 25.14
N ASP A 302 2.46 -1.00 26.44
CA ASP A 302 2.32 -2.36 26.96
C ASP A 302 1.22 -2.44 28.04
N GLY A 303 -0.01 -2.05 27.69
CA GLY A 303 -1.18 -2.22 28.56
C GLY A 303 -1.94 -3.51 28.25
N ASP A 304 -2.67 -4.07 29.22
CA ASP A 304 -3.47 -5.30 29.11
C ASP A 304 -4.15 -5.50 27.75
N THR A 305 -4.90 -4.50 27.30
CA THR A 305 -5.68 -4.53 26.07
C THR A 305 -4.89 -3.96 24.89
N PHE A 306 -4.30 -2.77 25.05
CA PHE A 306 -3.57 -2.06 24.00
C PHE A 306 -2.06 -2.30 24.09
N LYS A 307 -1.51 -3.04 23.12
CA LYS A 307 -0.06 -3.19 22.95
C LYS A 307 0.41 -2.64 21.60
N ARG A 308 1.54 -1.92 21.62
CA ARG A 308 2.25 -1.44 20.43
C ARG A 308 3.74 -1.59 20.68
N THR A 309 4.38 -2.39 19.85
CA THR A 309 5.81 -2.63 19.86
C THR A 309 6.37 -2.34 18.49
N PHE A 310 7.56 -1.77 18.44
CA PHE A 310 8.31 -1.59 17.22
C PHE A 310 9.35 -2.71 17.12
N LEU A 311 9.64 -3.15 15.90
CA LEU A 311 10.73 -4.08 15.62
C LEU A 311 11.57 -3.45 14.51
N LEU A 312 12.86 -3.27 14.77
CA LEU A 312 13.83 -3.00 13.73
C LEU A 312 14.22 -4.34 13.09
N ILE A 313 14.11 -4.44 11.77
CA ILE A 313 14.43 -5.65 11.02
C ILE A 313 15.46 -5.28 9.95
N ASP A 314 16.69 -5.79 10.10
CA ASP A 314 17.76 -5.58 9.12
C ASP A 314 17.44 -6.36 7.82
N LYS A 315 17.96 -5.89 6.69
CA LYS A 315 17.94 -6.59 5.39
C LYS A 315 18.47 -8.02 5.48
N LYS A 316 19.46 -8.30 6.35
CA LYS A 316 20.03 -9.64 6.61
C LYS A 316 19.01 -10.58 7.29
N ASP A 317 18.12 -10.05 8.12
CA ASP A 317 17.10 -10.80 8.88
C ASP A 317 15.85 -11.10 8.04
N VAL A 318 15.89 -10.77 6.73
CA VAL A 318 14.85 -11.06 5.74
C VAL A 318 15.43 -11.98 4.65
N PRO A 319 15.63 -13.28 4.93
CA PRO A 319 16.23 -14.22 3.98
C PRO A 319 15.38 -14.34 2.71
N ARG A 320 15.85 -13.74 1.62
CA ARG A 320 15.14 -13.73 0.32
C ARG A 320 15.42 -14.98 -0.52
N SER A 321 16.53 -15.66 -0.22
CA SER A 321 17.12 -16.85 -0.88
C SER A 321 16.57 -18.19 -0.37
N ARG A 322 15.31 -18.23 0.09
CA ARG A 322 14.63 -19.47 0.46
C ARG A 322 14.65 -20.48 -0.72
N PRO A 323 14.95 -21.78 -0.49
CA PRO A 323 14.91 -22.82 -1.53
C PRO A 323 13.59 -22.83 -2.32
N LEU A 324 13.68 -23.16 -3.61
CA LEU A 324 12.57 -23.25 -4.59
C LEU A 324 11.72 -21.95 -4.76
N ARG A 325 12.00 -20.87 -4.04
CA ARG A 325 11.22 -19.60 -4.09
C ARG A 325 11.37 -18.85 -5.41
N SER A 326 12.51 -18.99 -6.07
CA SER A 326 12.77 -18.51 -7.44
C SER A 326 11.86 -19.20 -8.46
N GLU A 327 11.70 -20.53 -8.33
CA GLU A 327 10.87 -21.38 -9.18
C GLU A 327 9.37 -21.19 -8.98
N ALA A 328 8.94 -20.46 -7.94
CA ALA A 328 7.53 -20.25 -7.63
C ALA A 328 6.74 -19.74 -8.86
N VAL A 329 5.76 -20.51 -9.32
CA VAL A 329 5.01 -20.31 -10.56
C VAL A 329 3.65 -19.69 -10.25
N THR A 330 3.22 -18.76 -11.10
CA THR A 330 1.89 -18.14 -11.00
C THR A 330 0.77 -19.19 -11.04
N VAL A 331 -0.28 -18.96 -10.26
CA VAL A 331 -1.54 -19.72 -10.34
C VAL A 331 -2.51 -18.96 -11.26
N PRO A 332 -3.04 -19.57 -12.33
CA PRO A 332 -4.06 -18.95 -13.16
C PRO A 332 -5.26 -18.48 -12.34
N GLY A 333 -5.85 -17.35 -12.70
CA GLY A 333 -7.01 -16.80 -11.97
C GLY A 333 -6.69 -16.13 -10.62
N THR A 334 -5.42 -15.97 -10.22
CA THR A 334 -4.98 -15.40 -8.91
C THR A 334 -5.80 -14.20 -8.40
N ARG A 335 -6.23 -13.27 -9.28
CA ARG A 335 -7.08 -12.12 -8.89
C ARG A 335 -8.41 -12.52 -8.22
N GLN A 336 -9.01 -13.64 -8.62
CA GLN A 336 -10.32 -14.12 -8.16
C GLN A 336 -10.29 -14.80 -6.78
N PHE A 337 -9.14 -15.34 -6.35
CA PHE A 337 -9.03 -16.00 -5.05
C PHE A 337 -9.10 -14.97 -3.93
N ASN A 338 -9.91 -15.18 -2.91
CA ASN A 338 -9.95 -14.29 -1.74
C ASN A 338 -9.63 -15.01 -0.42
N CYS A 339 -9.34 -16.31 -0.48
CA CYS A 339 -8.68 -17.05 0.59
C CYS A 339 -7.66 -18.04 0.01
N VAL A 340 -6.52 -18.20 0.70
CA VAL A 340 -5.42 -19.12 0.41
C VAL A 340 -4.94 -19.74 1.72
N LYS A 341 -4.67 -21.04 1.78
CA LYS A 341 -3.99 -21.69 2.92
C LYS A 341 -2.87 -22.62 2.50
N ALA A 342 -1.87 -22.77 3.37
CA ALA A 342 -0.81 -23.77 3.21
C ALA A 342 -1.37 -25.20 3.27
N VAL A 343 -0.65 -26.14 2.64
CA VAL A 343 -0.84 -27.59 2.82
C VAL A 343 0.51 -28.25 3.14
N ALA A 344 1.53 -27.94 2.34
CA ALA A 344 2.95 -28.28 2.52
C ALA A 344 3.78 -27.27 1.71
N GLN A 345 5.12 -27.27 1.81
CA GLN A 345 5.95 -26.41 0.95
C GLN A 345 5.62 -26.62 -0.54
N GLY A 346 5.41 -25.51 -1.26
CA GLY A 346 5.03 -25.53 -2.67
C GLY A 346 3.60 -26.01 -2.95
N LEU A 347 2.76 -26.27 -1.94
CA LEU A 347 1.37 -26.74 -2.10
C LEU A 347 0.39 -25.89 -1.29
N ILE A 348 -0.59 -25.30 -1.97
CA ILE A 348 -1.62 -24.44 -1.35
C ILE A 348 -3.03 -24.87 -1.75
N LYS A 349 -4.02 -24.46 -0.96
CA LYS A 349 -5.45 -24.51 -1.31
C LYS A 349 -6.02 -23.10 -1.43
N THR A 350 -6.82 -22.82 -2.44
CA THR A 350 -7.47 -21.51 -2.66
C THR A 350 -8.99 -21.61 -2.75
N ARG A 351 -9.66 -20.48 -2.53
CA ARG A 351 -11.10 -20.26 -2.70
C ARG A 351 -11.40 -18.86 -3.23
N ARG A 352 -12.45 -18.70 -4.04
CA ARG A 352 -12.92 -17.38 -4.51
C ARG A 352 -13.64 -16.57 -3.42
N VAL A 353 -14.20 -17.25 -2.42
CA VAL A 353 -14.91 -16.63 -1.27
C VAL A 353 -14.32 -17.20 0.02
N SER A 354 -14.13 -16.35 1.03
CA SER A 354 -13.58 -16.76 2.33
C SER A 354 -14.63 -17.45 3.17
N CYS A 355 -14.22 -18.33 4.08
CA CYS A 355 -15.04 -18.64 5.24
C CYS A 355 -14.18 -18.81 6.49
N THR A 356 -14.65 -18.28 7.62
CA THR A 356 -13.99 -18.33 8.94
C THR A 356 -14.79 -19.16 9.97
N CYS A 357 -15.67 -20.07 9.51
CA CYS A 357 -16.23 -21.10 10.37
C CYS A 357 -15.15 -22.13 10.77
N VAL A 358 -15.33 -22.79 11.92
CA VAL A 358 -14.42 -23.80 12.50
C VAL A 358 -13.94 -24.86 11.50
N VAL A 359 -14.83 -25.37 10.63
CA VAL A 359 -14.46 -26.32 9.56
C VAL A 359 -13.58 -25.68 8.48
N SER A 360 -13.80 -24.42 8.12
CA SER A 360 -12.98 -23.71 7.11
C SER A 360 -11.65 -23.16 7.65
N LEU A 361 -11.47 -23.20 8.98
CA LEU A 361 -10.22 -22.93 9.68
C LEU A 361 -9.43 -24.22 9.98
N ASP A 362 -9.92 -25.40 9.59
CA ASP A 362 -9.34 -26.72 9.93
C ASP A 362 -9.20 -26.95 11.46
N ILE A 363 -10.20 -26.49 12.22
CA ILE A 363 -10.36 -26.72 13.67
C ILE A 363 -11.25 -27.94 13.90
N GLU A 364 -12.36 -28.05 13.15
CA GLU A 364 -13.30 -29.16 13.19
C GLU A 364 -13.37 -29.89 11.83
N GLN A 365 -13.75 -31.17 11.85
CA GLN A 365 -14.05 -31.92 10.63
C GLN A 365 -15.52 -31.74 10.24
N GLY A 366 -15.81 -31.71 8.92
CA GLY A 366 -17.18 -31.64 8.41
C GLY A 366 -17.27 -30.87 7.10
N THR A 367 -18.46 -30.34 6.82
CA THR A 367 -18.72 -29.46 5.67
C THR A 367 -18.75 -27.99 6.08
N CYS A 368 -18.41 -27.09 5.17
CA CYS A 368 -18.47 -25.66 5.42
C CYS A 368 -19.94 -25.20 5.53
N ILE A 369 -20.33 -24.62 6.67
CA ILE A 369 -21.71 -24.09 6.89
C ILE A 369 -22.14 -23.03 5.86
N ASN A 370 -21.18 -22.42 5.17
CA ASN A 370 -21.39 -21.44 4.09
C ASN A 370 -21.08 -22.03 2.69
N ASN A 371 -21.15 -23.35 2.49
CA ASN A 371 -20.87 -24.01 1.20
C ASN A 371 -21.72 -23.49 0.02
N THR A 372 -22.88 -22.90 0.29
CA THR A 372 -23.74 -22.18 -0.66
C THR A 372 -23.10 -20.91 -1.28
N TYR A 373 -22.04 -20.38 -0.67
CA TYR A 373 -21.30 -19.19 -1.11
C TYR A 373 -19.79 -19.41 -1.21
N ALA A 374 -19.23 -20.24 -0.33
CA ALA A 374 -17.82 -20.57 -0.27
C ALA A 374 -17.56 -21.91 -0.98
N ASP A 375 -17.10 -21.80 -2.23
CA ASP A 375 -16.64 -22.91 -3.09
C ASP A 375 -15.79 -23.96 -2.33
N GLU A 376 -15.65 -25.17 -2.89
CA GLU A 376 -14.66 -26.13 -2.40
C GLU A 376 -13.22 -25.62 -2.50
N TRP A 377 -12.32 -26.22 -1.72
CA TRP A 377 -10.90 -25.87 -1.72
C TRP A 377 -10.20 -26.43 -2.97
N VAL A 378 -9.82 -25.56 -3.90
CA VAL A 378 -9.03 -25.95 -5.09
C VAL A 378 -7.56 -26.02 -4.70
N GLU A 379 -6.91 -27.17 -4.93
CA GLU A 379 -5.49 -27.37 -4.63
C GLU A 379 -4.60 -26.94 -5.81
N HIS A 380 -3.50 -26.26 -5.52
CA HIS A 380 -2.56 -25.77 -6.52
C HIS A 380 -1.11 -25.99 -6.09
N THR A 381 -0.32 -26.53 -7.01
CA THR A 381 1.12 -26.71 -6.86
C THR A 381 1.88 -25.51 -7.40
N LEU A 382 2.90 -25.06 -6.67
CA LEU A 382 3.57 -23.77 -6.87
C LEU A 382 4.97 -23.87 -7.48
N THR A 383 5.64 -25.02 -7.51
CA THR A 383 6.92 -25.18 -8.26
C THR A 383 6.69 -26.00 -9.52
N ASN A 384 7.54 -25.84 -10.53
CA ASN A 384 7.45 -26.65 -11.75
C ASN A 384 7.72 -28.13 -11.47
N ASP A 385 8.61 -28.44 -10.53
CA ASP A 385 9.02 -29.83 -10.31
C ASP A 385 8.05 -30.59 -9.41
N LEU A 386 7.40 -29.92 -8.45
CA LEU A 386 6.22 -30.51 -7.80
C LEU A 386 5.03 -30.65 -8.77
N ARG A 387 4.88 -29.76 -9.77
CA ARG A 387 3.87 -29.93 -10.84
C ARG A 387 4.20 -31.15 -11.71
N LYS A 388 5.44 -31.31 -12.13
CA LYS A 388 5.93 -32.51 -12.86
C LYS A 388 5.76 -33.76 -12.01
N LEU A 389 6.04 -33.72 -10.71
CA LEU A 389 5.85 -34.84 -9.79
C LEU A 389 4.37 -35.18 -9.58
N ASN A 390 3.47 -34.20 -9.48
CA ASN A 390 2.03 -34.44 -9.39
C ASN A 390 1.40 -34.91 -10.71
N GLN A 391 1.93 -34.48 -11.85
CA GLN A 391 1.61 -35.07 -13.16
C GLN A 391 2.16 -36.49 -13.27
N LYS A 392 3.41 -36.73 -12.85
CA LYS A 392 4.03 -38.05 -12.74
C LYS A 392 3.44 -38.95 -11.65
N SER A 393 2.68 -38.44 -10.69
CA SER A 393 2.03 -39.25 -9.63
C SER A 393 0.59 -39.60 -10.00
N LYS A 394 -0.12 -38.71 -10.72
CA LYS A 394 -1.31 -39.10 -11.49
C LYS A 394 -0.94 -40.14 -12.55
N SER A 395 0.07 -39.86 -13.38
CA SER A 395 0.51 -40.84 -14.38
C SER A 395 1.34 -42.00 -13.83
N LYS A 396 1.79 -42.00 -12.55
CA LYS A 396 2.21 -43.23 -11.85
C LYS A 396 1.07 -43.99 -11.21
N LYS A 397 -0.09 -43.39 -10.87
CA LYS A 397 -1.30 -44.19 -10.67
C LYS A 397 -1.72 -44.93 -11.95
N GLU A 398 -1.34 -44.40 -13.12
CA GLU A 398 -1.48 -45.05 -14.43
C GLU A 398 -0.24 -45.89 -14.83
N LYS A 399 0.94 -45.65 -14.24
CA LYS A 399 2.25 -46.30 -14.55
C LYS A 399 2.99 -46.85 -13.32
N ILE A 400 2.28 -47.44 -12.36
CA ILE A 400 2.88 -48.33 -11.35
C ILE A 400 3.35 -49.65 -12.00
N VAL A 401 2.99 -49.87 -13.27
CA VAL A 401 3.40 -50.97 -14.14
C VAL A 401 4.92 -51.01 -14.39
N GLU A 402 5.62 -49.88 -14.49
CA GLU A 402 6.99 -49.83 -15.06
C GLU A 402 8.04 -49.05 -14.23
N THR A 403 8.70 -49.80 -13.35
CA THR A 403 10.17 -49.80 -13.03
C THR A 403 10.91 -48.56 -12.47
N HIS A 404 12.14 -48.79 -11.97
CA HIS A 404 12.99 -47.89 -11.16
C HIS A 404 14.40 -47.68 -11.77
N LYS A 405 15.02 -46.49 -11.56
CA LYS A 405 16.35 -46.26 -10.90
C LYS A 405 16.84 -44.80 -11.00
N GLU A 406 17.94 -44.47 -10.31
CA GLU A 406 18.56 -43.13 -10.11
C GLU A 406 19.98 -43.04 -10.72
N PRO A 407 20.50 -41.83 -11.03
CA PRO A 407 21.69 -41.24 -10.37
C PRO A 407 21.50 -39.73 -10.00
N GLN A 408 22.13 -39.12 -8.97
CA GLN A 408 23.56 -38.78 -8.66
C GLN A 408 24.11 -37.47 -9.32
N ILE A 409 25.07 -36.81 -8.65
CA ILE A 409 25.48 -35.38 -8.80
C ILE A 409 27.03 -35.26 -8.66
N GLU A 410 27.65 -34.26 -9.28
CA GLU A 410 29.08 -33.88 -9.12
C GLU A 410 29.26 -32.34 -8.89
N GLU A 411 30.39 -31.93 -8.29
CA GLU A 411 30.79 -30.54 -7.94
C GLU A 411 32.26 -30.26 -8.31
N THR A 412 32.66 -28.98 -8.46
CA THR A 412 34.07 -28.55 -8.65
C THR A 412 34.38 -27.16 -8.04
N HIS A 413 35.59 -26.99 -7.46
CA HIS A 413 36.14 -25.71 -6.93
C HIS A 413 36.93 -24.93 -8.03
N GLU A 414 37.40 -23.67 -7.90
CA GLU A 414 38.54 -23.05 -7.13
C GLU A 414 38.58 -21.51 -7.47
N GLU A 415 39.30 -20.52 -6.87
CA GLU A 415 40.03 -20.26 -5.61
C GLU A 415 40.15 -18.70 -5.38
N TRP A 416 41.34 -18.06 -5.18
CA TRP A 416 41.49 -16.67 -4.61
C TRP A 416 42.50 -15.72 -5.30
N GLN A 417 42.44 -14.39 -5.02
CA GLN A 417 43.49 -13.63 -4.27
C GLN A 417 43.17 -12.13 -3.99
N ILE A 418 44.04 -11.43 -3.24
CA ILE A 418 43.90 -10.10 -2.58
C ILE A 418 45.22 -9.28 -2.76
N ILE A 419 45.19 -7.93 -2.66
CA ILE A 419 46.31 -7.07 -2.20
C ILE A 419 45.81 -5.67 -1.75
N ASP A 420 46.47 -5.06 -0.74
CA ASP A 420 46.15 -3.76 -0.09
C ASP A 420 46.80 -2.52 -0.74
N THR A 421 46.53 -1.29 -0.22
CA THR A 421 47.60 -0.37 0.29
C THR A 421 47.13 0.95 0.99
N HIS A 422 47.58 1.13 2.25
CA HIS A 422 47.98 2.38 2.96
C HIS A 422 46.99 3.46 3.48
N GLN A 423 47.51 4.34 4.36
CA GLN A 423 46.82 5.25 5.31
C GLN A 423 47.49 6.63 5.47
N GLU A 424 46.70 7.63 5.94
CA GLU A 424 47.09 8.76 6.83
C GLU A 424 48.07 9.86 6.35
N PRO A 425 48.22 11.02 7.06
CA PRO A 425 47.61 11.47 8.34
C PRO A 425 46.88 12.84 8.32
N ALA A 426 46.27 13.22 9.44
CA ALA A 426 45.58 14.50 9.67
C ALA A 426 46.48 15.64 10.23
N ARG A 427 45.96 16.88 10.32
CA ARG A 427 46.58 18.03 11.03
C ARG A 427 45.53 18.93 11.70
N ASN A 428 45.90 19.54 12.83
CA ASN A 428 45.10 20.54 13.56
C ASN A 428 45.64 21.97 13.32
N ILE A 429 44.76 22.99 13.34
CA ILE A 429 45.11 24.41 13.51
C ILE A 429 44.05 25.07 14.42
N GLU A 430 44.48 26.01 15.28
CA GLU A 430 43.63 26.78 16.22
C GLU A 430 43.25 28.18 15.69
N PRO A 431 42.22 28.86 16.27
CA PRO A 431 41.54 29.97 15.61
C PRO A 431 42.25 31.34 15.71
N ILE A 432 42.01 32.20 14.71
CA ILE A 432 42.49 33.59 14.65
C ILE A 432 41.30 34.56 14.51
N ILE A 433 41.45 35.79 15.04
CA ILE A 433 40.37 36.74 15.28
C ILE A 433 40.22 37.77 14.14
N GLY A 434 39.00 37.86 13.60
CA GLY A 434 38.32 39.10 13.19
C GLY A 434 39.00 40.07 12.22
N ILE A 435 38.59 40.02 10.94
CA ILE A 435 38.81 41.09 9.96
C ILE A 435 37.46 41.48 9.31
N SER A 436 37.27 42.78 9.06
CA SER A 436 36.12 43.33 8.32
C SER A 436 36.31 43.14 6.80
N VAL A 437 35.59 42.20 6.19
CA VAL A 437 35.66 41.93 4.74
C VAL A 437 34.82 42.94 3.95
N ASP A 438 35.41 43.59 2.96
CA ASP A 438 34.72 44.53 2.05
C ASP A 438 33.75 43.78 1.11
N ASN A 439 32.50 44.26 1.02
CA ASN A 439 31.47 43.71 0.13
C ASN A 439 31.88 43.72 -1.36
N ASN A 440 32.75 44.63 -1.80
CA ASN A 440 33.31 44.60 -3.15
C ASN A 440 34.22 43.37 -3.39
N MET A 441 35.02 42.97 -2.40
CA MET A 441 35.80 41.72 -2.48
C MET A 441 34.86 40.51 -2.59
N ARG A 442 33.87 40.40 -1.69
CA ARG A 442 32.89 39.30 -1.68
C ARG A 442 32.26 39.11 -3.06
N LYS A 443 31.72 40.18 -3.64
CA LYS A 443 31.07 40.12 -4.97
C LYS A 443 32.05 39.70 -6.08
N THR A 444 33.29 40.20 -6.04
CA THR A 444 34.30 39.88 -7.05
C THR A 444 34.73 38.42 -6.98
N VAL A 445 34.92 37.87 -5.78
CA VAL A 445 35.27 36.45 -5.58
C VAL A 445 34.13 35.53 -6.03
N PHE A 446 32.88 35.79 -5.62
CA PHE A 446 31.76 34.96 -6.07
C PHE A 446 31.48 35.05 -7.58
N GLN A 447 31.77 36.19 -8.22
CA GLN A 447 31.72 36.28 -9.70
C GLN A 447 32.83 35.44 -10.35
N TYR A 448 34.06 35.51 -9.84
CA TYR A 448 35.18 34.69 -10.34
C TYR A 448 34.90 33.18 -10.21
N ILE A 449 34.37 32.74 -9.07
CA ILE A 449 33.96 31.34 -8.85
C ILE A 449 32.83 30.95 -9.81
N TYR A 450 31.83 31.82 -10.01
CA TYR A 450 30.74 31.57 -10.96
C TYR A 450 31.24 31.45 -12.41
N ASP A 451 32.17 32.31 -12.82
CA ASP A 451 32.75 32.32 -14.15
C ASP A 451 33.63 31.08 -14.39
N ASP A 452 34.36 30.58 -13.38
CA ASP A 452 35.08 29.31 -13.47
C ASP A 452 34.12 28.11 -13.57
N PHE A 453 32.99 28.13 -12.85
CA PHE A 453 31.93 27.12 -13.01
C PHE A 453 31.27 27.12 -14.41
N GLN A 454 31.23 28.25 -15.14
CA GLN A 454 30.71 28.27 -16.51
C GLN A 454 31.62 27.51 -17.49
N ASN A 455 32.88 27.24 -17.14
CA ASN A 455 33.84 26.52 -17.97
C ASN A 455 33.77 24.99 -17.80
N ALA A 456 33.02 24.48 -16.82
CA ALA A 456 32.89 23.03 -16.58
C ALA A 456 32.03 22.35 -17.65
N SER A 457 32.60 21.38 -18.38
CA SER A 457 31.90 20.62 -19.43
C SER A 457 31.35 19.28 -18.96
N SER A 458 31.86 18.79 -17.83
CA SER A 458 31.52 17.50 -17.19
C SER A 458 31.27 17.65 -15.69
N PHE A 459 30.66 16.64 -15.07
CA PHE A 459 30.38 16.64 -13.63
C PHE A 459 31.69 16.54 -12.81
N GLU A 460 32.64 15.78 -13.33
CA GLU A 460 33.96 15.54 -12.76
C GLU A 460 34.82 16.81 -12.74
N GLU A 461 34.81 17.60 -13.82
CA GLU A 461 35.43 18.94 -13.85
C GLU A 461 34.77 19.90 -12.86
N LEU A 462 33.43 19.89 -12.80
CA LEU A 462 32.67 20.78 -11.91
C LEU A 462 32.98 20.47 -10.44
N GLN A 463 33.07 19.18 -10.08
CA GLN A 463 33.48 18.76 -8.73
C GLN A 463 34.94 19.13 -8.43
N LEU A 464 35.87 19.02 -9.39
CA LEU A 464 37.25 19.48 -9.23
C LEU A 464 37.34 21.00 -9.00
N ILE A 465 36.49 21.79 -9.69
CA ILE A 465 36.39 23.24 -9.52
C ILE A 465 35.77 23.59 -8.16
N CYS A 466 34.75 22.86 -7.69
CA CYS A 466 34.22 23.01 -6.32
C CYS A 466 35.30 22.82 -5.26
N THR A 467 36.09 21.73 -5.36
CA THR A 467 37.17 21.46 -4.38
C THR A 467 38.25 22.54 -4.44
N ARG A 468 38.63 23.02 -5.63
CA ARG A 468 39.61 24.11 -5.81
C ARG A 468 39.23 25.41 -5.11
N HIS A 469 37.94 25.77 -5.10
CA HIS A 469 37.45 27.02 -4.50
C HIS A 469 36.96 26.87 -3.05
N THR A 470 37.08 25.68 -2.43
CA THR A 470 36.59 25.45 -1.07
C THR A 470 37.32 26.35 -0.06
N ASP A 471 38.65 26.34 -0.05
CA ASP A 471 39.47 27.20 0.81
C ASP A 471 39.13 28.70 0.65
N LEU A 472 38.85 29.13 -0.59
CA LEU A 472 38.52 30.51 -0.95
C LEU A 472 37.11 30.94 -0.50
N ILE A 473 36.20 29.99 -0.29
CA ILE A 473 34.85 30.22 0.24
C ILE A 473 34.88 30.29 1.77
N ASP A 474 35.68 29.44 2.42
CA ASP A 474 35.81 29.40 3.88
C ASP A 474 36.44 30.69 4.46
N GLU A 475 37.28 31.39 3.68
CA GLU A 475 37.77 32.74 4.02
C GLU A 475 36.68 33.85 4.00
N ILE A 476 35.46 33.58 3.51
CA ILE A 476 34.41 34.60 3.31
C ILE A 476 33.16 34.31 4.19
N PRO A 477 33.16 34.74 5.48
CA PRO A 477 32.10 34.39 6.44
C PRO A 477 30.71 34.90 6.06
N PHE A 478 29.67 34.11 6.35
CA PHE A 478 28.27 34.50 6.14
C PHE A 478 27.75 35.46 7.23
N LEU A 479 27.84 36.76 6.95
CA LEU A 479 27.27 37.83 7.78
C LEU A 479 25.73 37.90 7.62
N GLY A 480 25.00 37.01 8.30
CA GLY A 480 23.53 37.03 8.24
C GLY A 480 22.73 36.00 9.03
N SER A 481 23.36 35.01 9.68
CA SER A 481 22.62 34.06 10.52
C SER A 481 22.10 34.74 11.79
N SER A 482 20.77 34.83 11.95
CA SER A 482 20.16 35.43 13.13
C SER A 482 20.31 34.51 14.35
N CYS A 483 20.99 35.00 15.39
CA CYS A 483 21.28 34.24 16.61
C CYS A 483 20.06 33.92 17.50
N HIS A 484 18.84 34.10 16.99
CA HIS A 484 17.57 33.91 17.70
C HIS A 484 16.79 32.77 17.04
N SER A 485 16.74 31.60 17.67
CA SER A 485 15.87 30.51 17.20
C SER A 485 14.40 30.84 17.42
N VAL A 486 13.51 30.32 16.57
CA VAL A 486 12.04 30.51 16.66
C VAL A 486 11.45 29.99 17.99
N ILE A 487 12.22 29.22 18.75
CA ILE A 487 11.86 28.76 20.10
C ILE A 487 11.81 29.92 21.09
N SER A 488 12.68 30.93 20.98
CA SER A 488 12.74 32.05 21.93
C SER A 488 11.64 33.10 21.70
N THR A 489 11.03 33.17 20.51
CA THR A 489 9.97 34.14 20.19
C THR A 489 8.58 33.71 20.66
N ALA A 490 8.46 32.65 21.47
CA ALA A 490 7.21 32.22 22.12
C ALA A 490 5.99 32.07 21.19
N LYS A 491 6.23 31.71 19.91
CA LYS A 491 5.25 31.58 18.81
C LYS A 491 4.68 32.90 18.25
N THR A 492 5.18 34.07 18.62
CA THR A 492 5.03 35.23 17.73
C THR A 492 6.03 35.12 16.59
N VAL A 493 5.51 35.19 15.37
CA VAL A 493 6.34 35.28 14.16
C VAL A 493 6.82 36.72 14.06
N ASP A 494 8.05 36.98 14.52
CA ASP A 494 8.71 38.25 14.24
C ASP A 494 8.89 38.38 12.73
N LYS A 495 8.68 39.59 12.22
CA LYS A 495 8.92 39.96 10.83
C LYS A 495 10.39 39.76 10.45
N LEU A 496 11.31 39.88 11.42
CA LEU A 496 12.73 39.56 11.28
C LEU A 496 12.99 38.05 11.12
N SER A 497 12.26 37.17 11.81
CA SER A 497 12.46 35.71 11.75
C SER A 497 12.07 35.07 10.41
N LEU A 498 11.27 35.76 9.59
CA LEU A 498 10.96 35.33 8.22
C LEU A 498 11.88 35.94 7.16
N ASP A 499 12.79 36.86 7.54
CA ASP A 499 13.59 37.62 6.59
C ASP A 499 14.95 36.95 6.32
N ILE A 500 14.89 35.75 5.72
CA ILE A 500 16.04 34.98 5.19
C ILE A 500 16.67 35.63 3.93
N TRP A 501 16.50 36.94 3.74
CA TRP A 501 17.10 37.71 2.65
C TRP A 501 18.35 38.44 3.16
N PRO A 502 19.53 38.29 2.52
CA PRO A 502 20.76 38.98 2.95
C PRO A 502 20.57 40.51 3.00
N GLN A 503 20.95 41.14 4.11
CA GLN A 503 20.67 42.57 4.34
C GLN A 503 21.47 43.51 3.40
N ASP A 504 22.55 43.00 2.80
CA ASP A 504 23.36 43.64 1.78
C ASP A 504 22.78 43.52 0.35
N GLU A 505 21.80 42.64 0.12
CA GLU A 505 21.27 42.38 -1.23
C GLU A 505 20.14 43.36 -1.64
N LEU A 506 20.56 44.50 -2.18
CA LEU A 506 19.75 45.67 -2.62
C LEU A 506 18.64 45.42 -3.68
N GLN A 507 18.38 44.19 -4.15
CA GLN A 507 17.42 43.92 -5.24
C GLN A 507 16.17 43.11 -4.87
N LYS A 508 15.91 42.94 -3.57
CA LYS A 508 14.72 42.31 -2.95
C LYS A 508 13.38 42.64 -3.62
N HIS A 509 13.22 43.85 -4.18
CA HIS A 509 11.97 44.33 -4.79
C HIS A 509 11.71 43.81 -6.23
N LYS A 510 12.68 43.15 -6.89
CA LYS A 510 12.54 42.73 -8.29
C LYS A 510 12.07 41.27 -8.48
N VAL A 511 12.12 40.44 -7.43
CA VAL A 511 11.74 39.02 -7.52
C VAL A 511 10.22 38.87 -7.51
N LYS A 512 9.65 38.39 -8.62
CA LYS A 512 8.19 38.40 -8.85
C LYS A 512 7.38 37.28 -8.19
N TYR A 513 8.03 36.28 -7.58
CA TYR A 513 7.36 35.07 -7.09
C TYR A 513 7.94 34.56 -5.74
N PRO A 514 7.37 34.94 -4.59
CA PRO A 514 7.59 34.19 -3.35
C PRO A 514 6.88 32.82 -3.43
N VAL A 515 7.50 31.77 -2.90
CA VAL A 515 7.00 30.39 -3.01
C VAL A 515 5.71 30.21 -2.20
N CYS A 516 4.66 29.70 -2.83
CA CYS A 516 3.38 29.39 -2.20
C CYS A 516 3.01 27.91 -2.44
N VAL A 517 3.14 27.08 -1.40
CA VAL A 517 2.77 25.66 -1.47
C VAL A 517 1.27 25.49 -1.22
N LYS A 518 0.56 24.88 -2.18
CA LYS A 518 -0.82 24.38 -2.02
C LYS A 518 -0.84 22.91 -2.39
N GLY A 519 -1.12 22.03 -1.41
CA GLY A 519 -1.10 20.58 -1.62
C GLY A 519 -2.24 20.06 -2.47
N ASP A 520 -1.97 19.05 -3.30
CA ASP A 520 -2.94 18.42 -4.20
C ASP A 520 -3.46 17.06 -3.68
N GLY A 521 -4.78 16.88 -3.67
CA GLY A 521 -5.47 15.74 -3.05
C GLY A 521 -5.42 14.42 -3.83
N ASN A 522 -4.24 13.95 -4.24
CA ASN A 522 -4.06 12.78 -5.11
C ASN A 522 -4.11 11.41 -4.37
N CYS A 523 -5.26 11.07 -3.77
CA CYS A 523 -5.46 9.83 -2.99
C CYS A 523 -6.57 8.90 -3.56
N LEU A 524 -6.47 8.46 -4.82
CA LEU A 524 -7.36 7.43 -5.40
C LEU A 524 -6.60 6.42 -6.28
N PRO A 525 -6.30 5.20 -5.79
CA PRO A 525 -5.77 4.09 -6.59
C PRO A 525 -6.68 3.68 -7.78
N PRO A 526 -6.19 2.88 -8.75
CA PRO A 526 -6.99 2.43 -9.88
C PRO A 526 -7.90 1.25 -9.52
N CYS A 527 -9.11 1.24 -10.08
CA CYS A 527 -9.82 0.01 -10.41
C CYS A 527 -9.66 -0.24 -11.92
N ARG A 528 -9.36 -1.50 -12.28
CA ARG A 528 -9.42 -2.11 -13.62
C ARG A 528 -9.62 -3.60 -13.44
#